data_AF-A0A5E4CAL6-F1
#
_entry.id   AF-A0A5E4CAL6-F1
#
_cell.length_a   1.000
_cell.length_b   1.000
_cell.length_c   1.000
_cell.angle_alpha   90.00
_cell.angle_beta   90.00
_cell.angle_gamma   90.00
#
_symmetry.space_group_name_H-M   'P 1'
#
loop_
_entity.id
_entity.type
_entity.pdbx_description
1 polymer ?
#
loop_
_entity_poly.entity_id
_entity_poly.type
_entity_poly.pdbx_seq_one_letter_code
_entity_poly.pdbx_strand_id
1 'polypeptide(L)'
;MAGTLLPKEFLWAVFESVRNSSDESPSLDPIPGCQGVTAPSFDDIFKLAEANACWAPEDLLCMEEDTFIRSVELLGAVKGFSQPQLLTLKEKAIQVWNLPFFWREHHIVSLGRIALALNVSQLEQLDLSSIDTVASLSQQTEWTPEQAKSILQGFLEDSGYGVQDLKSFHLVGLGAILCAMNITEIPLIKISEFRVVVARIGTLTCSTHVLAEFKRKAEEVFGDPTEWTSSVLQELGTITAGLTQAELRTIDKELMPYFQPSAVKCFPDEIFKELSAEQIASLGPENAAAVTHAQRQRLSTSQLQSLQRALDGAKTHSWQEAPASASPTGSSSAGSPPG
;
A
#
# COMPACT_ATOMS: atom_id res chain seq x y z
N MET A 1 3.48 8.43 1.46
CA MET A 1 2.75 9.09 2.56
C MET A 1 1.26 8.92 2.29
N ALA A 2 0.58 8.06 3.03
CA ALA A 2 -0.88 7.98 2.99
C ALA A 2 -1.40 9.28 3.61
N GLY A 3 -1.90 10.20 2.78
CA GLY A 3 -2.53 11.43 3.27
C GLY A 3 -3.72 11.05 4.14
N THR A 4 -3.73 11.52 5.38
CA THR A 4 -4.86 11.37 6.29
C THR A 4 -6.11 11.90 5.61
N LEU A 5 -7.16 11.09 5.50
CA LEU A 5 -8.45 11.55 4.96
C LEU A 5 -8.94 12.72 5.83
N LEU A 6 -9.35 13.80 5.17
CA LEU A 6 -9.87 14.98 5.85
C LEU A 6 -11.18 14.62 6.59
N PRO A 7 -11.47 15.27 7.74
CA PRO A 7 -12.72 15.05 8.46
C PRO A 7 -13.94 15.31 7.57
N LYS A 8 -14.99 14.49 7.70
CA LYS A 8 -16.19 14.60 6.86
C LYS A 8 -16.89 15.94 7.03
N GLU A 9 -16.90 16.46 8.25
CA GLU A 9 -17.50 17.76 8.58
C GLU A 9 -16.77 18.90 7.89
N PHE A 10 -15.44 18.80 7.77
CA PHE A 10 -14.63 19.77 7.05
C PHE A 10 -14.92 19.72 5.54
N LEU A 11 -14.95 18.53 4.95
CA LEU A 11 -15.28 18.35 3.53
C LEU A 11 -16.68 18.89 3.21
N TRP A 12 -17.66 18.62 4.09
CA TRP A 12 -19.01 19.14 3.94
C TRP A 12 -19.08 20.68 4.00
N ALA A 13 -18.37 21.31 4.93
CA ALA A 13 -18.32 22.76 5.02
C ALA A 13 -17.70 23.41 3.77
N VAL A 14 -16.65 22.81 3.21
CA VAL A 14 -16.06 23.24 1.93
C VAL A 14 -17.07 23.06 0.80
N PHE A 15 -17.77 21.92 0.78
CA PHE A 15 -18.79 21.62 -0.21
C PHE A 15 -19.90 22.67 -0.23
N GLU A 16 -20.51 22.95 0.92
CA GLU A 16 -21.56 23.98 1.04
C GLU A 16 -21.03 25.37 0.64
N SER A 17 -19.81 25.72 1.03
CA SER A 17 -19.21 27.01 0.67
C SER A 17 -19.06 27.19 -0.84
N VAL A 18 -18.60 26.15 -1.56
CA VAL A 18 -18.45 26.22 -3.02
C VAL A 18 -19.83 26.29 -3.66
N ARG A 19 -20.75 25.39 -3.28
CA ARG A 19 -22.11 25.30 -3.85
C ARG A 19 -22.91 26.59 -3.67
N ASN A 20 -22.78 27.26 -2.53
CA ASN A 20 -23.45 28.54 -2.28
C ASN A 20 -22.86 29.71 -3.08
N SER A 21 -21.63 29.57 -3.60
CA SER A 21 -20.93 30.60 -4.37
C SER A 21 -20.97 30.37 -5.88
N SER A 22 -21.52 29.25 -6.33
CA SER A 22 -21.58 28.87 -7.73
C SER A 22 -22.81 29.46 -8.39
N ASP A 23 -22.60 30.19 -9.48
CA ASP A 23 -23.70 30.72 -10.30
C ASP A 23 -24.35 29.55 -11.05
N GLU A 24 -25.65 29.30 -10.80
CA GLU A 24 -26.44 28.35 -11.59
C GLU A 24 -26.54 28.85 -13.04
N SER A 25 -25.67 28.32 -13.89
CA SER A 25 -25.82 28.46 -15.34
C SER A 25 -26.77 27.35 -15.80
N PRO A 26 -28.00 27.67 -16.25
CA PRO A 26 -28.90 26.63 -16.74
C PRO A 26 -28.29 25.94 -17.96
N SER A 27 -28.25 24.60 -17.93
CA SER A 27 -27.77 23.82 -19.08
C SER A 27 -28.66 24.08 -20.29
N LEU A 28 -28.02 24.27 -21.45
CA LEU A 28 -28.74 24.57 -22.69
C LEU A 28 -29.41 23.30 -23.26
N ASP A 29 -28.92 22.11 -22.90
CA ASP A 29 -29.45 20.81 -23.29
C ASP A 29 -29.64 19.92 -22.03
N PRO A 30 -30.87 19.78 -21.50
CA PRO A 30 -31.11 19.00 -20.29
C PRO A 30 -30.94 17.50 -20.58
N ILE A 31 -30.06 16.85 -19.83
CA ILE A 31 -29.88 15.40 -19.86
C ILE A 31 -31.20 14.73 -19.41
N PRO A 32 -31.74 13.75 -20.17
CA PRO A 32 -32.98 13.07 -19.78
C PRO A 32 -32.87 12.45 -18.38
N GLY A 33 -33.81 12.80 -17.50
CA GLY A 33 -33.82 12.31 -16.10
C GLY A 33 -33.07 13.21 -15.10
N CYS A 34 -32.40 14.27 -15.56
CA CYS A 34 -31.67 15.21 -14.70
C CYS A 34 -32.45 16.49 -14.37
N GLN A 35 -33.77 16.48 -14.55
CA GLN A 35 -34.59 17.67 -14.34
C GLN A 35 -34.67 18.00 -12.85
N GLY A 36 -34.18 19.20 -12.48
CA GLY A 36 -34.11 19.65 -11.08
C GLY A 36 -32.91 19.13 -10.30
N VAL A 37 -31.97 18.44 -10.95
CA VAL A 37 -30.69 18.04 -10.36
C VAL A 37 -29.67 19.14 -10.63
N THR A 38 -29.05 19.68 -9.58
CA THR A 38 -28.01 20.70 -9.75
C THR A 38 -26.65 20.01 -9.92
N ALA A 39 -26.36 19.65 -11.17
CA ALA A 39 -25.13 18.97 -11.57
C ALA A 39 -23.87 19.83 -11.29
N PRO A 40 -22.71 19.19 -11.05
CA PRO A 40 -21.44 19.89 -10.90
C PRO A 40 -20.98 20.53 -12.21
N SER A 41 -20.46 21.76 -12.13
CA SER A 41 -19.66 22.39 -13.18
C SER A 41 -18.18 22.04 -13.04
N PHE A 42 -17.39 22.35 -14.07
CA PHE A 42 -15.92 22.21 -13.99
C PHE A 42 -15.33 23.04 -12.84
N ASP A 43 -15.82 24.27 -12.65
CA ASP A 43 -15.33 25.16 -11.59
C ASP A 43 -15.69 24.64 -10.19
N ASP A 44 -16.85 23.99 -10.02
CA ASP A 44 -17.20 23.30 -8.78
C ASP A 44 -16.17 22.21 -8.49
N ILE A 45 -15.96 21.30 -9.45
CA ILE A 45 -15.10 20.14 -9.28
C ILE A 45 -13.67 20.56 -8.98
N PHE A 46 -13.17 21.57 -9.69
CA PHE A 46 -11.83 22.12 -9.49
C PHE A 46 -11.66 22.71 -8.07
N LYS A 47 -12.63 23.51 -7.60
CA LYS A 47 -12.56 24.15 -6.28
C LYS A 47 -12.74 23.16 -5.12
N LEU A 48 -13.53 22.11 -5.32
CA LEU A 48 -13.88 21.15 -4.27
C LEU A 48 -12.72 20.23 -3.88
N ALA A 49 -11.82 19.88 -4.82
CA ALA A 49 -10.75 18.90 -4.57
C ALA A 49 -11.30 17.61 -3.89
N GLU A 50 -10.82 17.22 -2.71
CA GLU A 50 -11.33 16.04 -1.98
C GLU A 50 -12.81 16.17 -1.53
N ALA A 51 -13.35 17.39 -1.42
CA ALA A 51 -14.76 17.62 -1.10
C ALA A 51 -15.71 17.21 -2.23
N ASN A 52 -15.20 16.85 -3.41
CA ASN A 52 -16.01 16.17 -4.43
C ASN A 52 -16.62 14.86 -3.91
N ALA A 53 -16.03 14.25 -2.87
CA ALA A 53 -16.60 13.09 -2.18
C ALA A 53 -17.97 13.37 -1.52
N CYS A 54 -18.41 14.63 -1.42
CA CYS A 54 -19.70 15.01 -0.86
C CYS A 54 -20.85 15.04 -1.89
N TRP A 55 -20.56 14.94 -3.20
CA TRP A 55 -21.60 14.89 -4.23
C TRP A 55 -22.50 13.67 -4.09
N ALA A 56 -23.81 13.84 -4.29
CA ALA A 56 -24.67 12.68 -4.46
C ALA A 56 -24.34 11.95 -5.78
N PRO A 57 -24.48 10.63 -5.86
CA PRO A 57 -24.29 9.90 -7.11
C PRO A 57 -25.13 10.48 -8.25
N GLU A 58 -26.38 10.87 -7.99
CA GLU A 58 -27.29 11.43 -8.99
C GLU A 58 -26.75 12.73 -9.58
N ASP A 59 -26.16 13.60 -8.75
CA ASP A 59 -25.54 14.85 -9.20
C ASP A 59 -24.37 14.57 -10.16
N LEU A 60 -23.51 13.60 -9.82
CA LEU A 60 -22.37 13.21 -10.64
C LEU A 60 -22.79 12.62 -11.99
N LEU A 61 -23.89 11.86 -12.04
CA LEU A 61 -24.41 11.28 -13.28
C LEU A 61 -24.90 12.37 -14.24
N CYS A 62 -25.52 13.42 -13.67
CA CYS A 62 -26.13 14.53 -14.39
C CYS A 62 -25.15 15.61 -14.85
N MET A 63 -23.85 15.44 -14.56
CA MET A 63 -22.78 16.29 -15.08
C MET A 63 -22.82 16.36 -16.62
N GLU A 64 -22.52 17.51 -17.21
CA GLU A 64 -22.42 17.62 -18.67
C GLU A 64 -21.23 16.84 -19.23
N GLU A 65 -21.30 16.45 -20.50
CA GLU A 65 -20.23 15.72 -21.19
C GLU A 65 -18.90 16.49 -21.19
N ASP A 66 -18.91 17.77 -21.61
CA ASP A 66 -17.70 18.61 -21.62
C ASP A 66 -17.11 18.77 -20.22
N THR A 67 -17.98 18.94 -19.22
CA THR A 67 -17.55 19.05 -17.82
C THR A 67 -16.86 17.76 -17.37
N PHE A 68 -17.42 16.59 -17.67
CA PHE A 68 -16.79 15.32 -17.35
C PHE A 68 -15.43 15.17 -18.04
N ILE A 69 -15.34 15.39 -19.35
CA ILE A 69 -14.09 15.27 -20.12
C ILE A 69 -12.98 16.14 -19.52
N ARG A 70 -13.31 17.38 -19.14
CA ARG A 70 -12.33 18.32 -18.60
C ARG A 70 -11.91 18.03 -17.15
N SER A 71 -12.71 17.27 -16.41
CA SER A 71 -12.55 17.10 -14.95
C SER A 71 -12.30 15.66 -14.49
N VAL A 72 -12.38 14.66 -15.39
CA VAL A 72 -12.28 13.24 -15.03
C VAL A 72 -10.98 12.89 -14.28
N GLU A 73 -9.85 13.51 -14.63
CA GLU A 73 -8.59 13.30 -13.91
C GLU A 73 -8.65 13.82 -12.47
N LEU A 74 -9.31 14.96 -12.24
CA LEU A 74 -9.50 15.53 -10.91
C LEU A 74 -10.40 14.62 -10.07
N LEU A 75 -11.50 14.14 -10.67
CA LEU A 75 -12.41 13.19 -10.04
C LEU A 75 -11.71 11.86 -9.74
N GLY A 76 -10.94 11.34 -10.68
CA GLY A 76 -10.14 10.12 -10.53
C GLY A 76 -9.11 10.20 -9.39
N ALA A 77 -8.67 11.40 -9.02
CA ALA A 77 -7.73 11.60 -7.92
C ALA A 77 -8.39 11.63 -6.53
N VAL A 78 -9.72 11.82 -6.44
CA VAL A 78 -10.45 11.97 -5.16
C VAL A 78 -10.44 10.66 -4.39
N LYS A 79 -9.79 10.65 -3.22
CA LYS A 79 -9.66 9.45 -2.39
C LYS A 79 -10.92 9.13 -1.59
N GLY A 80 -11.72 10.15 -1.30
CA GLY A 80 -12.91 10.02 -0.46
C GLY A 80 -14.14 9.39 -1.13
N PHE A 81 -14.10 9.08 -2.44
CA PHE A 81 -15.27 8.54 -3.12
C PHE A 81 -15.69 7.17 -2.59
N SER A 82 -17.00 7.05 -2.36
CA SER A 82 -17.66 5.79 -2.02
C SER A 82 -17.87 4.91 -3.25
N GLN A 83 -18.11 3.61 -3.03
CA GLN A 83 -18.36 2.66 -4.13
C GLN A 83 -19.54 3.08 -5.04
N PRO A 84 -20.68 3.57 -4.52
CA PRO A 84 -21.75 4.09 -5.38
C PRO A 84 -21.32 5.27 -6.25
N GLN A 85 -20.51 6.19 -5.73
CA GLN A 85 -20.01 7.33 -6.52
C GLN A 85 -19.04 6.87 -7.62
N LEU A 86 -18.12 5.94 -7.32
CA LEU A 86 -17.21 5.37 -8.33
C LEU A 86 -17.98 4.64 -9.43
N LEU A 87 -19.00 3.84 -9.06
CA LEU A 87 -19.88 3.18 -10.03
C LEU A 87 -20.58 4.18 -10.94
N THR A 88 -21.13 5.26 -10.37
CA THR A 88 -21.79 6.31 -11.15
C THR A 88 -20.83 7.05 -12.07
N LEU A 89 -19.63 7.39 -11.61
CA LEU A 89 -18.61 8.02 -12.46
C LEU A 89 -18.14 7.09 -13.58
N LYS A 90 -18.07 5.78 -13.34
CA LYS A 90 -17.80 4.78 -14.38
C LYS A 90 -18.96 4.71 -15.39
N GLU A 91 -20.22 4.75 -14.95
CA GLU A 91 -21.35 4.85 -15.89
C GLU A 91 -21.30 6.15 -16.70
N LYS A 92 -20.90 7.27 -16.08
CA LYS A 92 -20.70 8.53 -16.78
C LYS A 92 -19.60 8.42 -17.85
N ALA A 93 -18.48 7.78 -17.53
CA ALA A 93 -17.42 7.49 -18.51
C ALA A 93 -17.95 6.69 -19.70
N ILE A 94 -18.81 5.68 -19.46
CA ILE A 94 -19.42 4.87 -20.52
C ILE A 94 -20.40 5.70 -21.37
N GLN A 95 -21.17 6.61 -20.76
CA GLN A 95 -22.04 7.52 -21.52
C GLN A 95 -21.27 8.43 -22.46
N VAL A 96 -20.11 8.93 -22.02
CA VAL A 96 -19.31 9.93 -22.74
C VAL A 96 -18.37 9.28 -23.77
N TRP A 97 -17.69 8.20 -23.39
CA TRP A 97 -16.68 7.54 -24.22
C TRP A 97 -17.16 6.24 -24.87
N ASN A 98 -18.44 5.90 -24.73
CA ASN A 98 -19.02 4.63 -25.16
C ASN A 98 -18.48 3.42 -24.34
N LEU A 99 -18.71 2.21 -24.83
CA LEU A 99 -18.25 0.96 -24.20
C LEU A 99 -16.73 0.96 -23.97
N PRO A 100 -16.23 0.26 -22.93
CA PRO A 100 -14.80 0.18 -22.62
C PRO A 100 -13.90 -0.23 -23.80
N PHE A 101 -14.42 -1.04 -24.72
CA PHE A 101 -13.75 -1.42 -25.96
C PHE A 101 -13.30 -0.22 -26.84
N PHE A 102 -13.99 0.92 -26.76
CA PHE A 102 -13.66 2.12 -27.52
C PHE A 102 -12.73 3.08 -26.76
N TRP A 103 -12.37 2.76 -25.51
CA TRP A 103 -11.53 3.63 -24.70
C TRP A 103 -10.09 3.57 -25.19
N ARG A 104 -9.48 4.74 -25.36
CA ARG A 104 -8.06 4.88 -25.70
C ARG A 104 -7.22 4.95 -24.43
N GLU A 105 -5.91 4.77 -24.56
CA GLU A 105 -4.96 4.84 -23.43
C GLU A 105 -5.19 6.05 -22.52
N HIS A 106 -5.32 7.26 -23.08
CA HIS A 106 -5.53 8.47 -22.29
C HIS A 106 -6.87 8.48 -21.52
N HIS A 107 -7.93 7.85 -22.05
CA HIS A 107 -9.18 7.68 -21.29
C HIS A 107 -8.94 6.79 -20.07
N ILE A 108 -8.28 5.64 -20.26
CA ILE A 108 -7.99 4.68 -19.19
C ILE A 108 -7.12 5.32 -18.10
N VAL A 109 -6.06 6.03 -18.51
CA VAL A 109 -5.16 6.74 -17.60
C VAL A 109 -5.92 7.80 -16.80
N SER A 110 -6.83 8.55 -17.45
CA SER A 110 -7.56 9.64 -16.82
C SER A 110 -8.58 9.22 -15.75
N LEU A 111 -8.98 7.93 -15.72
CA LEU A 111 -9.96 7.42 -14.76
C LEU A 111 -9.47 7.46 -13.31
N GLY A 112 -8.16 7.29 -13.07
CA GLY A 112 -7.63 7.15 -11.72
C GLY A 112 -8.40 6.10 -10.89
N ARG A 113 -8.88 6.50 -9.71
CA ARG A 113 -9.70 5.64 -8.81
C ARG A 113 -11.04 5.22 -9.40
N ILE A 114 -11.58 5.92 -10.39
CA ILE A 114 -12.85 5.54 -11.05
C ILE A 114 -12.69 4.15 -11.70
N ALA A 115 -11.49 3.80 -12.15
CA ALA A 115 -11.21 2.49 -12.75
C ALA A 115 -11.53 1.31 -11.80
N LEU A 116 -11.47 1.50 -10.48
CA LEU A 116 -11.81 0.46 -9.49
C LEU A 116 -13.27 -0.02 -9.58
N ALA A 117 -14.15 0.77 -10.21
CA ALA A 117 -15.55 0.40 -10.43
C ALA A 117 -15.77 -0.50 -11.66
N LEU A 118 -14.75 -0.72 -12.50
CA LEU A 118 -14.83 -1.61 -13.66
C LEU A 118 -14.92 -3.07 -13.20
N ASN A 119 -15.88 -3.82 -13.72
CA ASN A 119 -15.92 -5.27 -13.48
C ASN A 119 -14.91 -6.01 -14.40
N VAL A 120 -14.69 -7.29 -14.14
CA VAL A 120 -13.75 -8.13 -14.91
C VAL A 120 -14.04 -8.10 -16.42
N SER A 121 -15.31 -8.25 -16.83
CA SER A 121 -15.68 -8.24 -18.25
C SER A 121 -15.43 -6.88 -18.92
N GLN A 122 -15.48 -5.78 -18.16
CA GLN A 122 -15.16 -4.44 -18.66
C GLN A 122 -13.64 -4.21 -18.74
N LEU A 123 -12.87 -4.77 -17.80
CA LEU A 123 -11.41 -4.73 -17.83
C LEU A 123 -10.85 -5.53 -19.03
N GLU A 124 -11.44 -6.70 -19.32
CA GLU A 124 -11.11 -7.52 -20.49
C GLU A 124 -11.38 -6.84 -21.84
N GLN A 125 -12.13 -5.73 -21.86
CA GLN A 125 -12.40 -4.97 -23.07
C GLN A 125 -11.42 -3.83 -23.30
N LEU A 126 -10.59 -3.49 -22.31
CA LEU A 126 -9.62 -2.40 -22.43
C LEU A 126 -8.45 -2.83 -23.32
N ASP A 127 -7.90 -1.90 -24.10
CA ASP A 127 -6.59 -2.08 -24.72
C ASP A 127 -5.50 -1.79 -23.68
N LEU A 128 -4.86 -2.85 -23.19
CA LEU A 128 -3.78 -2.82 -22.22
C LEU A 128 -2.42 -3.12 -22.87
N SER A 129 -2.25 -2.92 -24.18
CA SER A 129 -0.98 -3.20 -24.86
C SER A 129 0.20 -2.35 -24.37
N SER A 130 -0.07 -1.16 -23.81
CA SER A 130 0.92 -0.24 -23.27
C SER A 130 1.14 -0.40 -21.76
N ILE A 131 2.40 -0.58 -21.37
CA ILE A 131 2.79 -0.65 -19.95
C ILE A 131 2.48 0.64 -19.20
N ASP A 132 2.50 1.81 -19.85
CA ASP A 132 2.21 3.08 -19.19
C ASP A 132 0.73 3.18 -18.77
N THR A 133 -0.17 2.63 -19.59
CA THR A 133 -1.60 2.47 -19.25
C THR A 133 -1.79 1.53 -18.07
N VAL A 134 -1.07 0.40 -18.05
CA VAL A 134 -1.15 -0.55 -16.93
C VAL A 134 -0.54 0.06 -15.66
N ALA A 135 0.51 0.87 -15.81
CA ALA A 135 1.14 1.58 -14.70
C ALA A 135 0.23 2.65 -14.06
N SER A 136 -0.72 3.24 -14.80
CA SER A 136 -1.73 4.11 -14.18
C SER A 136 -2.76 3.31 -13.38
N LEU A 137 -3.13 2.11 -13.85
CA LEU A 137 -4.03 1.20 -13.14
C LEU A 137 -3.37 0.61 -11.89
N SER A 138 -2.08 0.25 -11.95
CA SER A 138 -1.35 -0.37 -10.85
C SER A 138 -1.08 0.57 -9.67
N GLN A 139 -1.29 1.87 -9.85
CA GLN A 139 -1.27 2.86 -8.75
C GLN A 139 -2.43 2.68 -7.77
N GLN A 140 -3.53 2.06 -8.21
CA GLN A 140 -4.65 1.74 -7.33
C GLN A 140 -4.34 0.45 -6.57
N THR A 141 -4.61 0.45 -5.26
CA THR A 141 -4.27 -0.66 -4.37
C THR A 141 -5.47 -1.53 -4.00
N GLU A 142 -6.67 -1.08 -4.37
CA GLU A 142 -7.95 -1.64 -3.96
C GLU A 142 -8.58 -2.58 -4.99
N TRP A 143 -7.82 -3.02 -6.00
CA TRP A 143 -8.26 -4.04 -6.94
C TRP A 143 -8.60 -5.36 -6.22
N THR A 144 -9.69 -6.02 -6.62
CA THR A 144 -9.91 -7.40 -6.20
C THR A 144 -8.89 -8.33 -6.86
N PRO A 145 -8.63 -9.53 -6.30
CA PRO A 145 -7.74 -10.50 -6.92
C PRO A 145 -8.12 -10.84 -8.37
N GLU A 146 -9.42 -10.93 -8.66
CA GLU A 146 -9.95 -11.22 -10.00
C GLU A 146 -9.73 -10.05 -10.98
N GLN A 147 -9.94 -8.81 -10.53
CA GLN A 147 -9.66 -7.62 -11.34
C GLN A 147 -8.16 -7.47 -11.63
N ALA A 148 -7.32 -7.63 -10.60
CA ALA A 148 -5.86 -7.56 -10.77
C ALA A 148 -5.36 -8.65 -11.73
N LYS A 149 -5.91 -9.86 -11.65
CA LYS A 149 -5.62 -10.94 -12.60
C LYS A 149 -6.05 -10.58 -14.01
N SER A 150 -7.25 -10.02 -14.19
CA SER A 150 -7.75 -9.56 -15.49
C SER A 150 -6.84 -8.49 -16.11
N ILE A 151 -6.37 -7.51 -15.32
CA ILE A 151 -5.42 -6.48 -15.78
C ILE A 151 -4.09 -7.12 -16.21
N LEU A 152 -3.55 -8.04 -15.42
CA LEU A 152 -2.31 -8.74 -15.76
C LEU A 152 -2.45 -9.54 -17.07
N GLN A 153 -3.53 -10.29 -17.20
CA GLN A 153 -3.79 -11.11 -18.38
C GLN A 153 -4.01 -10.25 -19.62
N GLY A 154 -4.84 -9.20 -19.53
CA GLY A 154 -5.04 -8.24 -20.62
C GLY A 154 -3.74 -7.62 -21.09
N PHE A 155 -2.86 -7.19 -20.17
CA PHE A 155 -1.53 -6.67 -20.55
C PHE A 155 -0.72 -7.70 -21.34
N LEU A 156 -0.61 -8.94 -20.85
CA LEU A 156 0.19 -9.99 -21.51
C LEU A 156 -0.39 -10.37 -22.88
N GLU A 157 -1.71 -10.43 -22.99
CA GLU A 157 -2.42 -10.78 -24.22
C GLU A 157 -2.33 -9.66 -25.27
N ASP A 158 -2.64 -8.42 -24.89
CA ASP A 158 -2.68 -7.27 -25.81
C ASP A 158 -1.28 -6.83 -26.27
N SER A 159 -0.28 -6.93 -25.39
CA SER A 159 1.12 -6.64 -25.75
C SER A 159 1.80 -7.78 -26.50
N GLY A 160 1.24 -9.00 -26.43
CA GLY A 160 1.85 -10.21 -26.97
C GLY A 160 3.08 -10.70 -26.20
N TYR A 161 3.33 -10.20 -24.99
CA TYR A 161 4.44 -10.64 -24.14
C TYR A 161 4.10 -11.89 -23.33
N GLY A 162 5.03 -12.84 -23.30
CA GLY A 162 5.07 -13.84 -22.24
C GLY A 162 5.76 -13.30 -20.98
N VAL A 163 5.55 -13.95 -19.83
CA VAL A 163 6.22 -13.57 -18.56
C VAL A 163 7.74 -13.60 -18.69
N GLN A 164 8.29 -14.54 -19.46
CA GLN A 164 9.71 -14.62 -19.76
C GLN A 164 10.23 -13.44 -20.60
N ASP A 165 9.37 -12.71 -21.29
CA ASP A 165 9.73 -11.58 -22.16
C ASP A 165 9.66 -10.24 -21.45
N LEU A 166 9.08 -10.21 -20.24
CA LEU A 166 9.00 -9.03 -19.41
C LEU A 166 10.38 -8.46 -19.08
N LYS A 167 10.47 -7.13 -19.19
CA LYS A 167 11.65 -6.33 -18.89
C LYS A 167 11.50 -5.66 -17.53
N SER A 168 12.61 -5.17 -16.97
CA SER A 168 12.59 -4.46 -15.70
C SER A 168 11.53 -3.34 -15.65
N PHE A 169 11.37 -2.55 -16.72
CA PHE A 169 10.35 -1.51 -16.75
C PHE A 169 8.91 -2.05 -16.83
N HIS A 170 8.68 -3.22 -17.45
CA HIS A 170 7.39 -3.90 -17.38
C HIS A 170 7.07 -4.33 -15.95
N LEU A 171 8.03 -4.92 -15.23
CA LEU A 171 7.84 -5.34 -13.84
C LEU A 171 7.57 -4.14 -12.92
N VAL A 172 8.25 -3.01 -13.15
CA VAL A 172 8.00 -1.77 -12.40
C VAL A 172 6.61 -1.22 -12.69
N GLY A 173 6.19 -1.16 -13.96
CA GLY A 173 4.88 -0.66 -14.36
C GLY A 173 3.73 -1.54 -13.87
N LEU A 174 3.89 -2.86 -13.87
CA LEU A 174 2.91 -3.80 -13.33
C LEU A 174 2.68 -3.58 -11.83
N GLY A 175 3.74 -3.23 -11.06
CA GLY A 175 3.60 -2.85 -9.66
C GLY A 175 2.80 -3.88 -8.84
N ALA A 176 1.77 -3.45 -8.13
CA ALA A 176 0.93 -4.33 -7.30
C ALA A 176 0.18 -5.41 -8.11
N ILE A 177 -0.01 -5.22 -9.42
CA ILE A 177 -0.62 -6.22 -10.31
C ILE A 177 0.23 -7.49 -10.40
N LEU A 178 1.55 -7.41 -10.15
CA LEU A 178 2.42 -8.58 -10.02
C LEU A 178 1.95 -9.55 -8.93
N CYS A 179 1.23 -9.07 -7.90
CA CYS A 179 0.69 -9.93 -6.86
C CYS A 179 -0.43 -10.87 -7.34
N ALA A 180 -0.98 -10.65 -8.54
CA ALA A 180 -1.98 -11.50 -9.17
C ALA A 180 -1.38 -12.55 -10.12
N MET A 181 -0.06 -12.53 -10.33
CA MET A 181 0.63 -13.51 -11.17
C MET A 181 0.48 -14.93 -10.61
N ASN A 182 0.32 -15.92 -11.49
CA ASN A 182 0.28 -17.30 -11.05
C ASN A 182 1.65 -17.70 -10.47
N ILE A 183 1.64 -18.40 -9.34
CA ILE A 183 2.86 -18.91 -8.69
C ILE A 183 3.71 -19.77 -9.64
N THR A 184 3.11 -20.43 -10.63
CA THR A 184 3.84 -21.22 -11.64
C THR A 184 4.56 -20.37 -12.68
N GLU A 185 4.19 -19.10 -12.82
CA GLU A 185 4.75 -18.17 -13.82
C GLU A 185 5.87 -17.30 -13.24
N ILE A 186 5.86 -17.00 -11.94
CA ILE A 186 6.90 -16.21 -11.28
C ILE A 186 8.33 -16.75 -11.55
N PRO A 187 8.58 -18.07 -11.54
CA PRO A 187 9.88 -18.63 -11.91
C PRO A 187 10.32 -18.32 -13.36
N LEU A 188 9.40 -17.97 -14.26
CA LEU A 188 9.70 -17.65 -15.66
C LEU A 188 10.28 -16.24 -15.82
N ILE A 189 10.13 -15.36 -14.83
CA ILE A 189 10.71 -14.01 -14.87
C ILE A 189 12.23 -14.15 -15.02
N LYS A 190 12.79 -13.48 -16.06
CA LYS A 190 14.23 -13.48 -16.31
C LYS A 190 15.00 -12.95 -15.10
N ILE A 191 15.95 -13.75 -14.61
CA ILE A 191 16.80 -13.42 -13.45
C ILE A 191 17.47 -12.04 -13.61
N SER A 192 17.97 -11.74 -14.82
CA SER A 192 18.61 -10.46 -15.12
C SER A 192 17.68 -9.26 -14.97
N GLU A 193 16.40 -9.43 -15.31
CA GLU A 193 15.39 -8.38 -15.23
C GLU A 193 14.87 -8.24 -13.79
N PHE A 194 14.65 -9.37 -13.09
CA PHE A 194 14.25 -9.42 -11.68
C PHE A 194 15.28 -8.76 -10.77
N ARG A 195 16.58 -9.06 -10.96
CA ARG A 195 17.69 -8.48 -10.18
C ARG A 195 17.67 -6.95 -10.17
N VAL A 196 17.29 -6.32 -11.27
CA VAL A 196 17.26 -4.84 -11.38
C VAL A 196 16.12 -4.23 -10.56
N VAL A 197 15.04 -4.98 -10.31
CA VAL A 197 13.80 -4.45 -9.74
C VAL A 197 13.43 -5.09 -8.41
N VAL A 198 14.26 -5.96 -7.86
CA VAL A 198 13.94 -6.72 -6.64
C VAL A 198 13.59 -5.81 -5.47
N ALA A 199 14.28 -4.68 -5.31
CA ALA A 199 13.96 -3.66 -4.30
C ALA A 199 12.55 -3.09 -4.46
N ARG A 200 12.06 -2.93 -5.70
CA ARG A 200 10.70 -2.45 -5.97
C ARG A 200 9.68 -3.54 -5.68
N ILE A 201 9.94 -4.78 -6.10
CA ILE A 201 9.08 -5.94 -5.80
C ILE A 201 9.00 -6.17 -4.29
N GLY A 202 10.11 -5.94 -3.57
CA GLY A 202 10.21 -5.96 -2.11
C GLY A 202 9.39 -4.90 -1.37
N THR A 203 8.69 -4.01 -2.08
CA THR A 203 7.71 -3.10 -1.49
C THR A 203 6.27 -3.62 -1.57
N LEU A 204 6.03 -4.70 -2.33
CA LEU A 204 4.70 -5.21 -2.61
C LEU A 204 4.21 -6.12 -1.47
N THR A 205 2.98 -5.91 -1.01
CA THR A 205 2.35 -6.72 0.04
C THR A 205 1.51 -7.83 -0.58
N CYS A 206 2.15 -8.74 -1.32
CA CYS A 206 1.46 -9.85 -1.97
C CYS A 206 1.03 -10.94 -0.97
N SER A 207 0.26 -11.92 -1.45
CA SER A 207 -0.04 -13.12 -0.68
C SER A 207 1.25 -13.89 -0.34
N THR A 208 1.21 -14.66 0.74
CA THR A 208 2.36 -15.44 1.24
C THR A 208 2.87 -16.44 0.22
N HIS A 209 1.97 -17.04 -0.57
CA HIS A 209 2.32 -17.94 -1.67
C HIS A 209 3.09 -17.24 -2.79
N VAL A 210 2.69 -16.02 -3.16
CA VAL A 210 3.39 -15.22 -4.17
C VAL A 210 4.74 -14.74 -3.66
N LEU A 211 4.80 -14.26 -2.42
CA LEU A 211 6.06 -13.85 -1.78
C LEU A 211 7.05 -15.02 -1.69
N ALA A 212 6.57 -16.26 -1.45
CA ALA A 212 7.43 -17.45 -1.46
C ALA A 212 8.05 -17.74 -2.83
N GLU A 213 7.34 -17.52 -3.94
CA GLU A 213 7.94 -17.67 -5.28
C GLU A 213 8.93 -16.54 -5.61
N PHE A 214 8.62 -15.30 -5.23
CA PHE A 214 9.59 -14.21 -5.35
C PHE A 214 10.83 -14.46 -4.49
N LYS A 215 10.67 -15.08 -3.32
CA LYS A 215 11.77 -15.51 -2.45
C LYS A 215 12.64 -16.55 -3.16
N ARG A 216 12.05 -17.57 -3.79
CA ARG A 216 12.81 -18.55 -4.60
C ARG A 216 13.54 -17.90 -5.78
N LYS A 217 12.88 -16.98 -6.48
CA LYS A 217 13.55 -16.21 -7.55
C LYS A 217 14.70 -15.36 -7.01
N ALA A 218 14.59 -14.83 -5.79
CA ALA A 218 15.67 -14.11 -5.12
C ALA A 218 16.85 -15.01 -4.76
N GLU A 219 16.64 -16.29 -4.44
CA GLU A 219 17.74 -17.26 -4.22
C GLU A 219 18.58 -17.47 -5.48
N GLU A 220 17.95 -17.43 -6.66
CA GLU A 220 18.68 -17.48 -7.94
C GLU A 220 19.60 -16.25 -8.16
N VAL A 221 19.34 -15.13 -7.47
CA VAL A 221 20.10 -13.88 -7.58
C VAL A 221 21.14 -13.74 -6.47
N PHE A 222 20.76 -14.08 -5.24
CA PHE A 222 21.51 -13.78 -4.01
C PHE A 222 22.05 -15.02 -3.29
N GLY A 223 21.74 -16.22 -3.77
CA GLY A 223 22.14 -17.47 -3.13
C GLY A 223 21.22 -17.86 -1.98
N ASP A 224 21.68 -18.82 -1.18
CA ASP A 224 20.93 -19.41 -0.08
C ASP A 224 20.54 -18.37 0.99
N PRO A 225 19.31 -18.44 1.57
CA PRO A 225 18.88 -17.51 2.62
C PRO A 225 19.78 -17.44 3.85
N THR A 226 20.55 -18.49 4.14
CA THR A 226 21.50 -18.51 5.27
C THR A 226 22.71 -17.58 5.05
N GLU A 227 23.02 -17.24 3.79
CA GLU A 227 24.15 -16.39 3.40
C GLU A 227 23.72 -14.94 3.13
N TRP A 228 22.43 -14.61 3.30
CA TRP A 228 21.92 -13.27 3.05
C TRP A 228 22.44 -12.27 4.09
N THR A 229 23.10 -11.23 3.59
CA THR A 229 23.62 -10.13 4.40
C THR A 229 22.52 -9.13 4.78
N SER A 230 22.84 -8.22 5.69
CA SER A 230 21.96 -7.10 6.05
C SER A 230 21.50 -6.27 4.85
N SER A 231 22.36 -6.01 3.87
CA SER A 231 21.99 -5.27 2.67
C SER A 231 21.02 -6.06 1.78
N VAL A 232 21.20 -7.37 1.66
CA VAL A 232 20.28 -8.23 0.90
C VAL A 232 18.91 -8.27 1.57
N LEU A 233 18.84 -8.43 2.89
CA LEU A 233 17.55 -8.42 3.62
C LEU A 233 16.80 -7.09 3.46
N GLN A 234 17.53 -5.97 3.52
CA GLN A 234 16.95 -4.65 3.28
C GLN A 234 16.46 -4.48 1.83
N GLU A 235 17.21 -5.01 0.86
CA GLU A 235 16.85 -4.97 -0.56
C GLU A 235 15.63 -5.86 -0.87
N LEU A 236 15.51 -7.03 -0.24
CA LEU A 236 14.39 -7.95 -0.46
C LEU A 236 13.08 -7.46 0.14
N GLY A 237 13.12 -6.70 1.24
CA GLY A 237 11.93 -6.14 1.88
C GLY A 237 10.86 -7.20 2.16
N THR A 238 9.62 -7.00 1.70
CA THR A 238 8.49 -7.92 1.91
C THR A 238 8.70 -9.31 1.34
N ILE A 239 9.60 -9.50 0.36
CA ILE A 239 9.92 -10.83 -0.19
C ILE A 239 10.41 -11.78 0.91
N THR A 240 11.09 -11.28 1.95
CA THR A 240 11.56 -12.13 3.05
C THR A 240 10.42 -12.77 3.84
N ALA A 241 9.20 -12.26 3.76
CA ALA A 241 8.04 -12.91 4.37
C ALA A 241 7.65 -14.24 3.67
N GLY A 242 8.26 -14.53 2.51
CA GLY A 242 8.19 -15.82 1.83
C GLY A 242 9.18 -16.87 2.36
N LEU A 243 10.01 -16.55 3.36
CA LEU A 243 10.89 -17.52 4.01
C LEU A 243 10.07 -18.61 4.70
N THR A 244 10.56 -19.85 4.60
CA THR A 244 10.00 -20.97 5.33
C THR A 244 10.33 -20.88 6.82
N GLN A 245 9.60 -21.65 7.64
CA GLN A 245 9.91 -21.79 9.06
C GLN A 245 11.35 -22.22 9.33
N ALA A 246 11.90 -23.14 8.52
CA ALA A 246 13.25 -23.64 8.69
C ALA A 246 14.28 -22.53 8.41
N GLU A 247 14.13 -21.82 7.29
CA GLU A 247 15.03 -20.73 6.90
C GLU A 247 14.96 -19.56 7.89
N LEU A 248 13.77 -19.18 8.34
CA LEU A 248 13.63 -18.06 9.28
C LEU A 248 14.31 -18.34 10.63
N ARG A 249 14.30 -19.60 11.09
CA ARG A 249 14.98 -20.02 12.32
C ARG A 249 16.50 -19.97 12.21
N THR A 250 17.06 -20.10 11.00
CA THR A 250 18.51 -20.08 10.79
C THR A 250 19.07 -18.67 10.64
N ILE A 251 18.22 -17.65 10.45
CA ILE A 251 18.66 -16.25 10.36
C ILE A 251 19.26 -15.81 11.70
N ASP A 252 20.48 -15.28 11.67
CA ASP A 252 21.15 -14.78 12.87
C ASP A 252 20.35 -13.64 13.52
N LYS A 253 20.32 -13.60 14.86
CA LYS A 253 19.66 -12.53 15.62
C LYS A 253 20.22 -11.15 15.28
N GLU A 254 21.50 -11.04 14.91
CA GLU A 254 22.14 -9.80 14.48
C GLU A 254 21.56 -9.24 13.19
N LEU A 255 20.90 -10.08 12.37
CA LEU A 255 20.26 -9.67 11.14
C LEU A 255 18.81 -9.21 11.31
N MET A 256 18.21 -9.44 12.49
CA MET A 256 16.81 -9.11 12.77
C MET A 256 16.43 -7.62 12.64
N PRO A 257 17.31 -6.65 12.95
CA PRO A 257 17.04 -5.24 12.68
C PRO A 257 16.91 -4.88 11.20
N TYR A 258 17.44 -5.72 10.30
CA TYR A 258 17.55 -5.41 8.87
C TYR A 258 16.37 -5.91 8.04
N PHE A 259 15.45 -6.68 8.64
CA PHE A 259 14.13 -6.87 8.05
C PHE A 259 13.40 -5.53 7.99
N GLN A 260 12.63 -5.32 6.93
CA GLN A 260 11.80 -4.12 6.85
C GLN A 260 10.55 -4.27 7.75
N PRO A 261 10.04 -3.18 8.35
CA PRO A 261 8.80 -3.22 9.12
C PRO A 261 7.59 -3.75 8.34
N SER A 262 7.54 -3.50 7.02
CA SER A 262 6.54 -4.07 6.11
C SER A 262 6.64 -5.58 6.01
N ALA A 263 7.86 -6.12 5.89
CA ALA A 263 8.11 -7.56 5.86
C ALA A 263 7.70 -8.23 7.17
N VAL A 264 7.99 -7.59 8.32
CA VAL A 264 7.56 -8.07 9.64
C VAL A 264 6.04 -8.26 9.68
N LYS A 265 5.27 -7.30 9.17
CA LYS A 265 3.80 -7.40 9.09
C LYS A 265 3.32 -8.51 8.15
N CYS A 266 4.08 -8.79 7.09
CA CYS A 266 3.72 -9.78 6.06
C CYS A 266 4.02 -11.23 6.47
N PHE A 267 4.85 -11.47 7.49
CA PHE A 267 5.10 -12.85 7.94
C PHE A 267 3.80 -13.52 8.40
N PRO A 268 3.51 -14.75 7.93
CA PRO A 268 2.41 -15.54 8.48
C PRO A 268 2.57 -15.74 9.99
N ASP A 269 1.49 -15.64 10.75
CA ASP A 269 1.53 -15.79 12.22
C ASP A 269 2.20 -17.10 12.66
N GLU A 270 1.93 -18.19 11.93
CA GLU A 270 2.49 -19.53 12.18
C GLU A 270 3.98 -19.63 11.88
N ILE A 271 4.52 -18.77 11.02
CA ILE A 271 5.97 -18.67 10.74
C ILE A 271 6.61 -17.69 11.72
N PHE A 272 5.98 -16.55 12.00
CA PHE A 272 6.51 -15.52 12.89
C PHE A 272 6.70 -16.02 14.33
N LYS A 273 5.78 -16.86 14.83
CA LYS A 273 5.89 -17.44 16.18
C LYS A 273 7.11 -18.34 16.38
N GLU A 274 7.78 -18.73 15.29
CA GLU A 274 8.92 -19.65 15.30
C GLU A 274 10.25 -18.95 15.54
N LEU A 275 10.25 -17.62 15.55
CA LEU A 275 11.38 -16.82 15.97
C LEU A 275 11.74 -17.08 17.43
N SER A 276 13.01 -17.29 17.73
CA SER A 276 13.46 -17.42 19.11
C SER A 276 13.25 -16.13 19.91
N ALA A 277 13.22 -16.24 21.24
CA ALA A 277 13.16 -15.07 22.11
C ALA A 277 14.33 -14.10 21.86
N GLU A 278 15.53 -14.61 21.55
CA GLU A 278 16.71 -13.78 21.23
C GLU A 278 16.56 -13.04 19.90
N GLN A 279 16.04 -13.72 18.88
CA GLN A 279 15.71 -13.12 17.60
C GLN A 279 14.67 -12.00 17.75
N ILE A 280 13.58 -12.24 18.50
CA ILE A 280 12.55 -11.22 18.75
C ILE A 280 13.11 -10.04 19.55
N ALA A 281 13.95 -10.29 20.56
CA ALA A 281 14.62 -9.23 21.31
C ALA A 281 15.52 -8.35 20.43
N SER A 282 16.01 -8.91 19.32
CA SER A 282 16.93 -8.25 18.39
C SER A 282 16.23 -7.57 17.22
N LEU A 283 14.89 -7.60 17.11
CA LEU A 283 14.15 -6.92 16.03
C LEU A 283 14.43 -5.40 15.98
N GLY A 284 14.71 -4.80 17.13
CA GLY A 284 14.80 -3.35 17.27
C GLY A 284 13.41 -2.67 17.31
N PRO A 285 13.34 -1.39 17.71
CA PRO A 285 12.07 -0.74 18.05
C PRO A 285 11.09 -0.62 16.87
N GLU A 286 11.57 -0.31 15.67
CA GLU A 286 10.71 -0.11 14.50
C GLU A 286 10.04 -1.41 14.05
N ASN A 287 10.82 -2.49 13.93
CA ASN A 287 10.29 -3.81 13.57
C ASN A 287 9.41 -4.39 14.68
N ALA A 288 9.79 -4.23 15.94
CA ALA A 288 8.96 -4.64 17.07
C ALA A 288 7.60 -3.91 17.09
N ALA A 289 7.58 -2.62 16.75
CA ALA A 289 6.34 -1.83 16.63
C ALA A 289 5.47 -2.30 15.45
N ALA A 290 6.07 -2.87 14.42
CA ALA A 290 5.37 -3.39 13.26
C ALA A 290 4.70 -4.76 13.48
N VAL A 291 5.10 -5.51 14.52
CA VAL A 291 4.49 -6.81 14.85
C VAL A 291 3.00 -6.65 15.10
N THR A 292 2.19 -7.37 14.32
CA THR A 292 0.73 -7.25 14.30
C THR A 292 0.11 -7.83 15.58
N HIS A 293 -1.14 -7.43 15.86
CA HIS A 293 -1.88 -8.00 16.98
C HIS A 293 -2.05 -9.52 16.85
N ALA A 294 -2.33 -10.03 15.64
CA ALA A 294 -2.48 -11.46 15.37
C ALA A 294 -1.18 -12.23 15.63
N GLN A 295 -0.04 -11.70 15.17
CA GLN A 295 1.28 -12.27 15.45
C GLN A 295 1.57 -12.33 16.96
N ARG A 296 1.29 -11.24 17.70
CA ARG A 296 1.49 -11.18 19.16
C ARG A 296 0.70 -12.25 19.91
N GLN A 297 -0.53 -12.55 19.47
CA GLN A 297 -1.37 -13.57 20.10
C GLN A 297 -0.81 -14.99 19.98
N ARG A 298 0.07 -15.25 19.02
CA ARG A 298 0.72 -16.55 18.83
C ARG A 298 2.04 -16.70 19.59
N LEU A 299 2.56 -15.63 20.19
CA LEU A 299 3.83 -15.65 20.90
C LEU A 299 3.69 -16.24 22.30
N SER A 300 4.72 -16.97 22.73
CA SER A 300 4.88 -17.41 24.12
C SER A 300 5.21 -16.25 25.06
N THR A 301 5.09 -16.48 26.37
CA THR A 301 5.41 -15.46 27.39
C THR A 301 6.84 -14.92 27.29
N SER A 302 7.83 -15.77 27.01
CA SER A 302 9.24 -15.35 26.86
C SER A 302 9.45 -14.50 25.60
N GLN A 303 8.78 -14.85 24.51
CA GLN A 303 8.79 -14.08 23.27
C GLN A 303 8.10 -12.72 23.45
N LEU A 304 6.96 -12.66 24.15
CA LEU A 304 6.27 -11.39 24.46
C LEU A 304 7.13 -10.46 25.32
N GLN A 305 7.84 -10.98 26.32
CA GLN A 305 8.79 -10.20 27.10
C GLN A 305 9.95 -9.68 26.24
N SER A 306 10.44 -10.51 25.32
CA SER A 306 11.49 -10.13 24.38
C SER A 306 11.03 -9.06 23.40
N LEU A 307 9.77 -9.15 22.93
CA LEU A 307 9.15 -8.14 22.09
C LEU A 307 9.01 -6.82 22.83
N GLN A 308 8.61 -6.84 24.11
CA GLN A 308 8.55 -5.64 24.92
C GLN A 308 9.93 -4.98 25.07
N ARG A 309 10.99 -5.78 25.31
CA ARG A 309 12.37 -5.25 25.35
C ARG A 309 12.78 -4.62 24.02
N ALA A 310 12.43 -5.24 22.90
CA ALA A 310 12.71 -4.69 21.57
C ALA A 310 11.96 -3.36 21.34
N LEU A 311 10.70 -3.26 21.79
CA LEU A 311 9.91 -2.01 21.76
C LEU A 311 10.52 -0.90 22.63
N ASP A 312 10.96 -1.24 23.83
CA ASP A 312 11.56 -0.28 24.78
C ASP A 312 12.91 0.25 24.28
N GLY A 313 13.61 -0.55 23.46
CA GLY A 313 14.96 -0.26 22.96
C GLY A 313 16.00 -0.22 24.08
N ALA A 314 17.20 0.31 23.79
CA ALA A 314 18.30 0.41 24.76
C ALA A 314 18.03 1.38 25.96
N LYS A 315 16.80 1.86 26.15
CA LYS A 315 16.45 2.86 27.18
C LYS A 315 16.52 2.33 28.61
N THR A 316 16.67 1.02 28.82
CA THR A 316 16.71 0.40 30.16
C THR A 316 18.03 0.54 30.92
N HIS A 317 19.13 1.03 30.32
CA HIS A 317 20.41 1.18 31.02
C HIS A 317 20.69 2.57 31.62
N SER A 318 19.78 3.55 31.50
CA SER A 318 20.07 4.94 31.98
C SER A 318 19.56 5.30 33.38
N TRP A 319 18.90 4.39 34.11
CA TRP A 319 18.27 4.72 35.41
C TRP A 319 18.51 3.75 36.57
N GLN A 320 19.56 2.91 36.53
CA GLN A 320 19.88 2.00 37.65
C GLN A 320 21.34 1.96 38.11
N GLU A 321 22.14 2.99 37.83
CA GLU A 321 23.39 3.23 38.57
C GLU A 321 23.34 4.60 39.25
N ALA A 322 22.47 4.74 40.25
CA ALA A 322 22.75 5.67 41.34
C ALA A 322 23.68 4.93 42.32
N PRO A 323 24.92 5.40 42.58
CA PRO A 323 25.79 4.74 43.53
C PRO A 323 25.16 4.83 44.92
N ALA A 324 25.15 3.69 45.63
CA ALA A 324 24.74 3.64 47.03
C ALA A 324 25.54 4.67 47.83
N SER A 325 24.83 5.69 48.33
CA SER A 325 25.37 6.73 49.18
C SER A 325 26.09 6.09 50.37
N ALA A 326 27.41 6.24 50.41
CA ALA A 326 28.23 5.82 51.53
C ALA A 326 27.73 6.51 52.81
N SER A 327 27.36 5.70 53.81
CA SER A 327 27.11 6.17 55.16
C SER A 327 28.43 6.65 55.78
N PRO A 328 28.48 7.80 56.48
CA PRO A 328 29.70 8.21 57.15
C PRO A 328 29.82 7.52 58.50
N THR A 329 30.85 6.69 58.66
CA THR A 329 31.35 6.22 59.95
C THR A 329 32.32 7.24 60.55
N GLY A 330 31.98 7.75 61.74
CA GLY A 330 32.91 7.99 62.85
C GLY A 330 33.64 9.34 62.91
N SER A 331 33.39 10.11 63.97
CA SER A 331 34.34 10.18 65.09
C SER A 331 33.86 11.11 66.22
N SER A 332 34.02 10.59 67.42
CA SER A 332 33.80 11.19 68.73
C SER A 332 34.93 12.14 69.14
N SER A 333 34.60 13.31 69.69
CA SER A 333 35.45 14.08 70.61
C SER A 333 34.52 14.84 71.57
N ALA A 334 34.40 14.37 72.81
CA ALA A 334 35.14 14.82 74.00
C ALA A 334 34.71 16.22 74.46
N GLY A 335 34.03 16.26 75.62
CA GLY A 335 33.47 17.47 76.21
C GLY A 335 34.49 18.37 76.91
N SER A 336 34.14 19.64 77.11
CA SER A 336 34.05 20.31 78.42
C SER A 336 33.57 21.78 78.28
N PRO A 337 33.01 22.41 79.35
CA PRO A 337 32.24 23.66 79.35
C PRO A 337 33.00 24.80 80.09
N PRO A 338 32.36 25.87 80.66
CA PRO A 338 31.22 26.70 80.26
C PRO A 338 31.60 28.20 80.13
N GLY A 339 30.68 29.01 79.58
CA GLY A 339 30.70 30.48 79.62
C GLY A 339 29.40 31.04 79.07
#